data_AF-A0A7J6VKD1-F1
#
_entry.id   AF-A0A7J6VKD1-F1
#
_cell.length_a   1.000
_cell.length_b   1.000
_cell.length_c   1.000
_cell.angle_alpha   90.00
_cell.angle_beta   90.00
_cell.angle_gamma   90.00
#
_symmetry.space_group_name_H-M   'P 1'
#
loop_
_entity.id
_entity.type
_entity.pdbx_description
1 polymer ?
#
loop_
_entity_poly.entity_id
_entity_poly.type
_entity_poly.pdbx_seq_one_letter_code
_entity_poly.pdbx_strand_id
1 'polypeptide(L)'
;MLKQDGVLCSFSPCIEQVQRSSETMRMNFTDIRTFEVLLRTYEVREGKTDFGGIENGSPIVSRPCKRRQFSSEIDNGRDNNVSSTAVMARPSAEAKGHTGYLTFARLKCIQ
;
A
#
# COMPACT_ATOMS: atom_id res chain seq x y z
N MET A 1 14.44 31.97 10.41
CA MET A 1 13.53 31.99 9.25
C MET A 1 14.02 31.00 8.22
N LEU A 2 13.13 30.40 7.41
CA LEU A 2 13.50 29.49 6.33
C LEU A 2 14.38 30.21 5.29
N LYS A 3 15.37 29.51 4.71
CA LYS A 3 16.11 30.00 3.54
C LYS A 3 15.20 30.00 2.31
N GLN A 4 15.57 30.75 1.26
CA GLN A 4 14.90 30.69 -0.04
C GLN A 4 14.74 29.24 -0.50
N ASP A 5 13.57 28.92 -1.05
CA ASP A 5 13.22 27.58 -1.51
C ASP A 5 13.20 26.49 -0.41
N GLY A 6 13.25 26.92 0.87
CA GLY A 6 13.15 26.06 2.05
C GLY A 6 11.77 25.44 2.20
N VAL A 7 11.73 24.21 2.71
CA VAL A 7 10.49 23.43 2.84
C VAL A 7 9.86 23.63 4.22
N LEU A 8 8.56 23.88 4.22
CA LEU A 8 7.69 23.82 5.39
C LEU A 8 6.82 22.55 5.29
N CYS A 9 6.62 21.86 6.41
CA CYS A 9 5.61 20.82 6.55
C CYS A 9 4.73 21.13 7.75
N SER A 10 3.41 21.09 7.55
CA SER A 10 2.41 21.24 8.59
C SER A 10 1.62 19.96 8.71
N PHE A 11 1.54 19.41 9.92
CA PHE A 11 0.65 18.32 10.26
C PHE A 11 -0.70 18.85 10.75
N SER A 12 -1.80 18.23 10.33
CA SER A 12 -3.15 18.62 10.75
C SER A 12 -4.06 17.38 10.87
N PRO A 13 -4.64 17.09 12.04
CA PRO A 13 -5.56 15.96 12.20
C PRO A 13 -6.92 16.19 11.54
N CYS A 14 -7.35 17.45 11.35
CA CYS A 14 -8.65 17.80 10.76
C CYS A 14 -8.50 18.53 9.43
N ILE A 15 -9.42 18.30 8.50
CA ILE A 15 -9.37 18.89 7.15
C ILE A 15 -9.55 20.43 7.19
N GLU A 16 -10.28 20.94 8.16
CA GLU A 16 -10.50 22.38 8.35
C GLU A 16 -9.19 23.10 8.74
N GLN A 17 -8.29 22.41 9.44
CA GLN A 17 -6.96 22.93 9.78
C GLN A 17 -6.05 22.99 8.56
N VAL A 18 -6.14 21.97 7.68
CA VAL A 18 -5.45 21.97 6.38
C VAL A 18 -5.91 23.15 5.52
N GLN A 19 -7.22 23.41 5.47
CA GLN A 19 -7.77 24.51 4.67
C GLN A 19 -7.20 25.87 5.14
N ARG A 20 -7.27 26.15 6.45
CA ARG A 20 -6.77 27.40 7.04
C ARG A 20 -5.25 27.57 6.86
N SER A 21 -4.49 26.49 7.09
CA SER A 21 -3.03 26.53 6.94
C SER A 21 -2.63 26.73 5.47
N SER A 22 -3.29 26.03 4.53
CA SER A 22 -3.05 26.17 3.09
C SER A 22 -3.35 27.58 2.60
N GLU A 23 -4.43 28.20 3.08
CA GLU A 23 -4.77 29.58 2.74
C GLU A 23 -3.70 30.56 3.22
N THR A 24 -3.22 30.38 4.45
CA THR A 24 -2.11 31.17 4.99
C THR A 24 -0.81 30.98 4.19
N MET A 25 -0.51 29.75 3.77
CA MET A 25 0.71 29.43 3.01
C MET A 25 0.74 30.11 1.63
N ARG A 26 -0.41 30.31 0.97
CA ARG A 26 -0.48 30.93 -0.38
C ARG A 26 0.17 32.32 -0.46
N MET A 27 0.24 33.03 0.65
CA MET A 27 0.87 34.35 0.76
C MET A 27 2.36 34.30 0.40
N ASN A 28 3.11 33.41 1.05
CA ASN A 28 4.59 33.42 1.02
C ASN A 28 5.22 32.12 0.50
N PHE A 29 4.42 31.09 0.25
CA PHE A 29 4.90 29.78 -0.21
C PHE A 29 4.34 29.42 -1.58
N THR A 30 5.04 28.52 -2.26
CA THR A 30 4.69 27.89 -3.53
C THR A 30 4.67 26.36 -3.36
N ASP A 31 4.24 25.63 -4.38
CA ASP A 31 4.20 24.16 -4.41
C ASP A 31 3.50 23.55 -3.18
N ILE A 32 2.35 24.13 -2.81
CA ILE A 32 1.57 23.68 -1.66
C ILE A 32 0.88 22.36 -2.02
N ARG A 33 1.23 21.27 -1.33
CA ARG A 33 0.68 19.93 -1.55
C ARG A 33 0.30 19.29 -0.23
N THR A 34 -0.92 18.76 -0.17
CA THR A 34 -1.40 18.02 1.01
C THR A 34 -1.47 16.54 0.70
N PHE A 35 -0.97 15.72 1.62
CA PHE A 35 -0.99 14.27 1.55
C PHE A 35 -1.71 13.69 2.77
N GLU A 36 -2.42 12.60 2.56
CA GLU A 36 -2.92 11.72 3.61
C GLU A 36 -2.15 10.40 3.54
N VAL A 37 -1.64 9.92 4.67
CA VAL A 37 -0.90 8.65 4.72
C VAL A 37 -1.79 7.57 5.31
N LEU A 38 -2.18 6.62 4.46
CA LEU A 38 -2.95 5.44 4.85
C LEU A 38 -2.02 4.24 5.02
N LEU A 39 -1.83 3.81 6.25
CA LEU A 39 -1.00 2.64 6.57
C LEU A 39 -1.87 1.38 6.60
N ARG A 40 -1.46 0.35 5.86
CA ARG A 40 -2.08 -0.98 5.91
C ARG A 40 -1.06 -2.04 6.26
N THR A 41 -1.23 -2.66 7.43
CA THR A 41 -0.39 -3.78 7.85
C THR A 41 -0.79 -5.05 7.10
N TYR A 42 0.18 -5.89 6.73
CA TYR A 42 -0.06 -7.20 6.13
C TYR A 42 0.43 -8.30 7.07
N GLU A 43 -0.36 -9.36 7.17
CA GLU A 43 0.00 -10.61 7.82
C GLU A 43 0.48 -11.60 6.75
N VAL A 44 1.67 -12.15 6.96
CA VAL A 44 2.25 -13.17 6.09
C VAL A 44 2.06 -14.53 6.74
N ARG A 45 1.44 -15.46 6.02
CA ARG A 45 1.21 -16.83 6.49
C ARG A 45 1.64 -17.82 5.43
N GLU A 46 2.26 -18.90 5.87
CA GLU A 46 2.53 -20.06 5.02
C GLU A 46 1.30 -20.96 5.03
N GLY A 47 0.64 -21.06 3.88
CA GLY A 47 -0.49 -21.96 3.67
C GLY A 47 -0.02 -23.22 2.94
N LYS A 48 -0.38 -24.40 3.47
CA LYS A 48 -0.39 -25.61 2.66
C LYS A 48 -1.50 -25.45 1.63
N THR A 49 -1.13 -25.42 0.36
CA THR A 49 -2.13 -25.45 -0.70
C THR A 49 -2.55 -26.91 -0.82
N ASP A 50 -3.53 -27.31 -0.03
CA ASP A 50 -4.20 -28.58 -0.26
C ASP A 50 -5.00 -28.39 -1.55
N PHE A 51 -4.41 -28.82 -2.67
CA PHE A 51 -5.17 -29.07 -3.89
C PHE A 51 -6.10 -30.23 -3.56
N GLY A 52 -7.23 -29.91 -2.92
CA GLY A 52 -8.28 -30.86 -2.62
C GLY A 52 -8.66 -31.55 -3.92
N GLY A 53 -8.47 -32.86 -3.93
CA GLY A 53 -8.93 -33.73 -5.02
C GLY A 53 -10.37 -33.41 -5.35
N ILE A 54 -10.63 -33.33 -6.64
CA ILE A 54 -11.96 -33.22 -7.22
C ILE A 54 -12.79 -34.41 -6.73
N GLU A 55 -13.75 -34.15 -5.87
CA GLU A 55 -14.92 -35.01 -5.70
C GLU A 55 -16.16 -34.08 -5.75
N ASN A 56 -16.63 -33.89 -6.99
CA ASN A 56 -18.03 -33.68 -7.39
C ASN A 56 -18.75 -32.38 -6.97
N GLY A 57 -18.79 -31.42 -7.91
CA GLY A 57 -20.05 -30.75 -8.30
C GLY A 57 -20.32 -29.32 -7.82
N SER A 58 -19.66 -28.30 -8.39
CA SER A 58 -20.27 -26.97 -8.62
C SER A 58 -19.40 -26.08 -9.53
N PRO A 59 -19.95 -25.22 -10.40
CA PRO A 59 -19.19 -24.56 -11.45
C PRO A 59 -18.31 -23.43 -10.90
N ILE A 60 -17.01 -23.62 -11.06
CA ILE A 60 -15.95 -22.65 -10.76
C ILE A 60 -16.05 -21.48 -11.74
N VAL A 61 -16.40 -20.28 -11.25
CA VAL A 61 -16.08 -19.03 -11.96
C VAL A 61 -14.62 -18.70 -11.65
N SER A 62 -13.72 -19.25 -12.46
CA SER A 62 -12.29 -18.95 -12.42
C SER A 62 -12.03 -17.55 -12.93
N ARG A 63 -11.68 -16.60 -12.04
CA ARG A 63 -11.15 -15.30 -12.44
C ARG A 63 -9.71 -15.45 -12.93
N PRO A 64 -9.32 -14.86 -14.08
CA PRO A 64 -8.00 -15.06 -14.65
C PRO A 64 -6.96 -14.21 -13.91
N CYS A 65 -6.29 -14.78 -12.92
CA CYS A 65 -5.05 -14.22 -12.40
C CYS A 65 -3.92 -14.57 -13.38
N LYS A 66 -3.40 -13.55 -14.08
CA LYS A 66 -2.16 -13.65 -14.89
C LYS A 66 -0.99 -14.05 -13.99
N ARG A 67 -0.74 -15.35 -13.86
CA ARG A 67 0.47 -15.90 -13.23
C ARG A 67 1.58 -15.91 -14.27
N ARG A 68 2.62 -15.08 -14.08
CA ARG A 68 3.89 -15.22 -14.79
C ARG A 68 4.42 -16.63 -14.49
N GLN A 69 4.60 -17.43 -15.53
CA GLN A 69 5.25 -18.73 -15.44
C GLN A 69 6.72 -18.48 -15.05
N PHE A 70 7.12 -18.93 -13.87
CA PHE A 70 8.53 -19.14 -13.56
C PHE A 70 8.82 -20.58 -13.96
N SER A 71 9.46 -20.74 -15.12
CA SER A 71 9.92 -22.02 -15.64
C SER A 71 11.12 -22.50 -14.83
N SER A 72 10.96 -23.57 -14.05
CA SER A 72 12.06 -24.42 -13.62
C SER A 72 11.91 -25.77 -14.32
N GLU A 73 12.89 -26.10 -15.17
CA GLU A 73 12.93 -27.34 -15.96
C GLU A 73 13.23 -28.56 -15.07
N ILE A 74 12.34 -29.55 -15.16
CA ILE A 74 12.44 -31.02 -15.07
C ILE A 74 13.56 -31.66 -14.22
N ASP A 75 13.18 -32.48 -13.22
CA ASP A 75 13.75 -33.82 -13.03
C ASP A 75 12.69 -34.83 -12.51
N ASN A 76 12.87 -36.08 -12.92
CA ASN A 76 11.91 -37.18 -12.92
C ASN A 76 11.74 -37.89 -11.56
N GLY A 77 10.50 -38.32 -11.30
CA GLY A 77 10.21 -39.60 -10.64
C GLY A 77 10.44 -39.70 -9.12
N ARG A 78 9.38 -39.40 -8.33
CA ARG A 78 8.94 -40.23 -7.20
C ARG A 78 7.68 -39.64 -6.57
N ASP A 79 6.69 -40.51 -6.34
CA ASP A 79 5.53 -40.23 -5.51
C ASP A 79 5.99 -39.68 -4.16
N ASN A 80 5.68 -38.42 -3.91
CA ASN A 80 5.58 -37.85 -2.58
C ASN A 80 4.61 -36.69 -2.67
N ASN A 81 3.61 -36.71 -1.79
CA ASN A 81 2.59 -35.68 -1.65
C ASN A 81 3.26 -34.37 -1.18
N VAL A 82 3.96 -33.68 -2.10
CA VAL A 82 4.60 -32.40 -1.84
C VAL A 82 3.47 -31.38 -1.79
N SER A 83 2.89 -31.24 -0.59
CA SER A 83 2.06 -30.09 -0.24
C SER A 83 2.93 -28.86 -0.48
N SER A 84 2.70 -28.20 -1.62
CA SER A 84 3.46 -27.00 -1.98
C SER A 84 3.09 -25.91 -0.97
N THR A 85 4.03 -25.59 -0.09
CA THR A 85 3.89 -24.48 0.84
C THR A 85 3.84 -23.19 0.02
N ALA A 86 2.70 -22.51 0.06
CA ALA A 86 2.50 -21.21 -0.58
C ALA A 86 2.55 -20.13 0.48
N VAL A 87 3.47 -19.17 0.33
CA VAL A 87 3.50 -17.97 1.16
C VAL A 87 2.39 -17.03 0.68
N MET A 88 1.49 -16.66 1.59
CA MET A 88 0.37 -15.76 1.32
C MET A 88 0.48 -14.52 2.21
N ALA A 89 0.45 -13.34 1.60
CA ALA A 89 0.30 -12.07 2.30
C ALA A 89 -1.16 -11.64 2.24
N ARG A 90 -1.78 -11.38 3.39
CA ARG A 90 -3.14 -10.84 3.48
C ARG A 90 -3.13 -9.55 4.29
N PRO A 91 -3.91 -8.53 3.90
CA PRO A 91 -4.01 -7.34 4.73
C PRO A 91 -4.61 -7.72 6.10
N SER A 92 -4.05 -7.17 7.18
CA SER A 92 -4.56 -7.40 8.53
C SER A 92 -6.00 -6.91 8.65
N ALA A 93 -6.79 -7.62 9.47
CA ALA A 93 -8.17 -7.24 9.77
C ALA A 93 -8.24 -5.99 10.66
N GLU A 94 -7.16 -5.66 11.36
CA GLU A 94 -7.06 -4.45 12.16
C GLU A 94 -6.83 -3.23 11.25
N ALA A 95 -7.81 -2.34 11.20
CA ALA A 95 -7.68 -1.07 10.51
C ALA A 95 -7.02 -0.04 11.45
N LYS A 96 -5.80 0.41 11.10
CA LYS A 96 -5.24 1.62 11.72
C LYS A 96 -6.02 2.82 11.20
N GLY A 97 -6.53 3.65 12.10
CA GLY A 97 -7.28 4.85 11.75
C GLY A 97 -6.43 5.86 10.97
N HIS A 98 -7.09 6.90 10.46
CA HIS A 98 -6.43 8.05 9.84
C HIS A 98 -5.38 8.66 10.79
N THR A 99 -4.15 8.82 10.32
CA THR A 99 -3.06 9.37 11.14
C THR A 99 -3.00 10.90 11.08
N GLY A 100 -3.53 11.53 10.04
CA GLY A 100 -3.52 12.99 9.83
C GLY A 100 -3.11 13.39 8.41
N TYR A 101 -3.31 14.67 8.08
CA TYR A 101 -2.87 15.28 6.83
C TYR A 101 -1.49 15.94 7.00
N LEU A 102 -0.67 15.88 5.96
CA LEU A 102 0.63 16.55 5.85
C LEU A 102 0.60 17.53 4.69
N THR A 103 0.68 18.83 4.98
CA THR A 103 0.75 19.89 3.98
C THR A 103 2.18 20.39 3.86
N PHE A 104 2.81 20.14 2.71
CA PHE A 104 4.12 20.63 2.35
C PHE A 104 4.01 21.88 1.52
N ALA A 105 4.97 22.80 1.67
CA ALA A 105 5.09 23.99 0.85
C ALA A 105 6.55 24.47 0.79
N ARG A 106 6.91 25.21 -0.26
CA ARG A 106 8.26 25.76 -0.44
C ARG A 106 8.24 27.28 -0.33
N LEU A 107 9.16 27.87 0.44
CA LEU A 107 9.22 29.32 0.58
C LEU A 107 9.52 29.94 -0.78
N LYS A 108 8.72 30.93 -1.21
CA LYS A 108 8.94 31.62 -2.48
C LYS A 108 10.36 32.20 -2.52
N CYS A 109 11.03 32.05 -3.65
CA CYS A 109 12.24 32.82 -3.93
C CYS A 109 11.82 34.27 -4.15
N ILE A 110 12.59 35.22 -3.61
CA ILE A 110 12.42 36.63 -3.95
C ILE A 110 12.82 36.75 -5.41
N GLN A 111 11.90 37.19 -6.27
CA GLN A 111 12.21 37.58 -7.65
C GLN A 111 12.93 38.93 -7.66
#